data_AF-A0A0L0VQY4-F1
#
_entry.id   AF-A0A0L0VQY4-F1
#
_cell.length_a   1.000
_cell.length_b   1.000
_cell.length_c   1.000
_cell.angle_alpha   90.00
_cell.angle_beta   90.00
_cell.angle_gamma   90.00
#
_symmetry.space_group_name_H-M   'P 1'
#
loop_
_entity.id
_entity.type
_entity.pdbx_description
1 polymer ?
#
loop_
_entity_poly.entity_id
_entity_poly.type
_entity_poly.pdbx_seq_one_letter_code
_entity_poly.pdbx_strand_id
1 'polypeptide(L)'
;MGILEAEKLPLRSLDHVTILDLKTHEHRKVELVNLPPRLVESGIYVHGFDLFVTSDDPNENSDRNQMEFPEGSASHQSGSRRATIYLINHQPPSDRKSAPLVGAQSVIEVFDTVIGDSKATYRTTIEHDLILTPNNLVGISETGFYVTNDHSSKTAWIRRLEPFIVDSEIDSIIFCSFKDELNCLPAVSGKHPHPNGIAKGPGDSIYMVTSYDPFLRVFEMQADHTLALTDELKLPRVADNIYVTPKGSVFIAGIPSLYRFKKRIMGMQEDNFDILSPSDVWRVSNETGTDAFYGGRLKVEQVFADDGNQISGGTGVAVWNSKIYLTGLASPHILVCEIDEELAQ
;
A
#
# COMPACT_ATOMS: atom_id res chain seq x y z
N MET A 1 8.15 6.96 -14.24
CA MET A 1 7.53 5.63 -14.51
C MET A 1 6.09 5.92 -14.93
N GLY A 2 5.27 4.92 -15.29
CA GLY A 2 3.81 5.17 -15.40
C GLY A 2 3.19 5.12 -16.80
N ILE A 3 3.90 4.59 -17.80
CA ILE A 3 3.27 4.26 -19.09
C ILE A 3 2.95 2.79 -19.07
N LEU A 4 1.67 2.47 -19.23
CA LEU A 4 1.23 1.11 -19.43
C LEU A 4 1.72 0.63 -20.81
N GLU A 5 2.77 -0.20 -20.82
CA GLU A 5 3.23 -0.89 -22.03
C GLU A 5 2.34 -2.12 -22.29
N ALA A 6 1.05 -1.89 -22.51
CA ALA A 6 0.02 -2.93 -22.59
C ALA A 6 0.34 -4.03 -23.62
N GLU A 7 1.01 -3.68 -24.72
CA GLU A 7 1.41 -4.63 -25.76
C GLU A 7 2.50 -5.61 -25.33
N LYS A 8 3.28 -5.29 -24.28
CA LYS A 8 4.29 -6.19 -23.72
C LYS A 8 3.76 -7.06 -22.58
N LEU A 9 2.61 -6.71 -22.00
CA LEU A 9 1.99 -7.51 -20.95
C LEU A 9 1.43 -8.81 -21.51
N PRO A 10 1.41 -9.91 -20.73
CA PRO A 10 0.74 -11.13 -21.15
C PRO A 10 -0.75 -10.87 -21.42
N LEU A 11 -1.40 -11.72 -22.23
CA LEU A 11 -2.85 -11.61 -22.48
C LEU A 11 -3.66 -11.86 -21.19
N ARG A 12 -3.20 -12.85 -20.42
CA ARG A 12 -3.72 -13.22 -19.11
C ARG A 12 -2.63 -12.98 -18.08
N SER A 13 -2.95 -12.22 -17.02
CA SER A 13 -2.01 -11.99 -15.92
C SER A 13 -1.67 -13.31 -15.22
N LEU A 14 -0.40 -13.42 -14.80
CA LEU A 14 0.12 -14.53 -14.00
C LEU A 14 0.34 -14.15 -12.54
N ASP A 15 0.01 -12.90 -12.18
CA ASP A 15 0.15 -12.41 -10.81
C ASP A 15 -0.72 -13.24 -9.87
N HIS A 16 -0.29 -13.29 -8.62
CA HIS A 16 -0.98 -14.03 -7.59
C HIS A 16 -0.76 -13.40 -6.22
N VAL A 17 -1.67 -13.70 -5.31
CA VAL A 17 -1.54 -13.32 -3.90
C VAL A 17 -0.90 -14.49 -3.16
N THR A 18 0.08 -14.17 -2.31
CA THR A 18 0.76 -15.14 -1.45
C THR A 18 0.69 -14.64 -0.02
N ILE A 19 0.36 -15.54 0.91
CA ILE A 19 0.42 -15.28 2.35
C ILE A 19 1.77 -15.78 2.85
N LEU A 20 2.50 -14.92 3.57
CA LEU A 20 3.67 -15.29 4.35
C LEU A 20 3.26 -15.40 5.83
N ASP A 21 3.43 -16.59 6.41
CA ASP A 21 3.33 -16.76 7.86
C ASP A 21 4.59 -16.17 8.51
N LEU A 22 4.43 -15.09 9.28
CA LEU A 22 5.57 -14.38 9.88
C LEU A 22 6.25 -15.16 11.01
N LYS A 23 5.60 -16.20 11.56
CA LYS A 23 6.15 -17.05 12.62
C LYS A 23 6.96 -18.21 12.04
N THR A 24 6.47 -18.85 10.98
CA THR A 24 7.15 -20.01 10.37
C THR A 24 8.01 -19.64 9.17
N HIS A 25 7.79 -18.45 8.59
CA HIS A 25 8.36 -17.99 7.31
C HIS A 25 7.99 -18.87 6.12
N GLU A 26 6.98 -19.73 6.28
CA GLU A 26 6.38 -20.46 5.19
C GLU A 26 5.44 -19.53 4.43
N HIS A 27 5.46 -19.64 3.10
CA HIS A 27 4.55 -18.90 2.26
C HIS A 27 3.73 -19.85 1.40
N ARG A 28 2.51 -19.43 1.08
CA ARG A 28 1.61 -20.20 0.23
C ARG A 28 0.77 -19.27 -0.63
N LYS A 29 0.56 -19.69 -1.87
CA LYS A 29 -0.34 -19.02 -2.80
C LYS A 29 -1.79 -19.13 -2.29
N VAL A 30 -2.52 -18.03 -2.37
CA VAL A 30 -3.96 -17.99 -2.14
C VAL A 30 -4.68 -18.38 -3.42
N GLU A 31 -5.57 -19.36 -3.34
CA GLU A 31 -6.49 -19.72 -4.42
C GLU A 31 -7.64 -18.72 -4.44
N LEU A 32 -7.69 -17.88 -5.48
CA LEU A 32 -8.83 -16.99 -5.72
C LEU A 32 -9.96 -17.78 -6.40
N VAL A 33 -11.10 -17.90 -5.73
CA VAL A 33 -12.23 -18.73 -6.18
C VAL A 33 -13.47 -17.89 -6.50
N ASN A 34 -14.44 -18.48 -7.20
CA ASN A 34 -15.68 -17.81 -7.63
C ASN A 34 -15.47 -16.59 -8.54
N LEU A 35 -14.38 -16.58 -9.30
CA LEU A 35 -14.05 -15.47 -10.20
C LEU A 35 -15.11 -15.32 -11.31
N PRO A 36 -15.54 -14.08 -11.65
CA PRO A 36 -16.39 -13.84 -12.80
C PRO A 36 -15.62 -14.14 -14.10
N PRO A 37 -16.32 -14.44 -15.22
CA PRO A 37 -15.67 -14.84 -16.48
C PRO A 37 -14.55 -13.91 -16.94
N ARG A 38 -14.74 -12.59 -16.78
CA ARG A 38 -13.72 -11.58 -17.13
C ARG A 38 -12.39 -11.78 -16.41
N LEU A 39 -12.41 -12.15 -15.13
CA LEU A 39 -11.19 -12.37 -14.32
C LEU A 39 -10.60 -13.76 -14.54
N VAL A 40 -11.42 -14.76 -14.88
CA VAL A 40 -10.92 -16.08 -15.28
C VAL A 40 -10.08 -15.96 -16.56
N GLU A 41 -10.58 -15.20 -17.54
CA GLU A 41 -9.95 -14.97 -18.84
C GLU A 41 -8.71 -14.07 -18.74
N SER A 42 -8.85 -12.89 -18.14
CA SER A 42 -7.78 -11.88 -18.12
C SER A 42 -6.79 -12.04 -16.97
N GLY A 43 -7.13 -12.78 -15.91
CA GLY A 43 -6.39 -12.76 -14.66
C GLY A 43 -6.56 -11.44 -13.91
N ILE A 44 -5.65 -11.16 -12.99
CA ILE A 44 -5.65 -9.94 -12.18
C ILE A 44 -4.26 -9.31 -12.29
N TYR A 45 -4.17 -8.06 -12.73
CA TYR A 45 -2.91 -7.32 -12.85
C TYR A 45 -2.68 -6.55 -11.56
N VAL A 46 -2.04 -7.21 -10.59
CA VAL A 46 -1.99 -6.76 -9.20
C VAL A 46 -0.99 -5.62 -9.06
N HIS A 47 -1.42 -4.50 -8.47
CA HIS A 47 -0.52 -3.41 -8.09
C HIS A 47 -0.25 -3.39 -6.59
N GLY A 48 -1.32 -3.32 -5.80
CA GLY A 48 -1.30 -3.20 -4.35
C GLY A 48 -2.53 -3.86 -3.77
N PHE A 49 -2.48 -4.20 -2.49
CA PHE A 49 -3.60 -4.80 -1.79
C PHE A 49 -3.47 -4.54 -0.29
N ASP A 50 -4.60 -4.64 0.40
CA ASP A 50 -4.66 -4.61 1.86
C ASP A 50 -5.62 -5.69 2.37
N LEU A 51 -5.48 -6.03 3.64
CA LEU A 51 -6.29 -7.03 4.32
C LEU A 51 -6.99 -6.39 5.53
N PHE A 52 -8.30 -6.21 5.44
CA PHE A 52 -9.11 -5.84 6.59
C PHE A 52 -9.52 -7.09 7.37
N VAL A 53 -9.25 -7.15 8.68
CA VAL A 53 -9.67 -8.28 9.53
C VAL A 53 -10.90 -7.89 10.32
N THR A 54 -11.99 -8.65 10.18
CA THR A 54 -13.22 -8.43 10.93
C THR A 54 -12.97 -8.69 12.42
N SER A 55 -13.35 -7.75 13.30
CA SER A 55 -13.35 -7.99 14.74
C SER A 55 -14.47 -8.98 15.13
N ASP A 56 -14.16 -9.87 16.08
CA ASP A 56 -15.12 -10.79 16.66
C ASP A 56 -16.00 -10.12 17.74
N ASP A 57 -15.67 -8.90 18.18
CA ASP A 57 -16.42 -8.14 19.19
C ASP A 57 -17.26 -7.02 18.53
N PRO A 58 -18.60 -7.09 18.58
CA PRO A 58 -19.47 -6.06 18.00
C PRO A 58 -19.40 -4.69 18.70
N ASN A 59 -18.73 -4.57 19.86
CA ASN A 59 -18.49 -3.31 20.56
C ASN A 59 -17.05 -2.80 20.42
N GLU A 60 -16.16 -3.53 19.75
CA GLU A 60 -14.82 -3.04 19.46
C GLU A 60 -14.91 -2.11 18.25
N ASN A 61 -14.62 -0.82 18.45
CA ASN A 61 -14.39 0.10 17.33
C ASN A 61 -13.31 -0.50 16.41
N SER A 62 -13.34 -0.17 15.13
CA SER A 62 -12.42 -0.63 14.07
C SER A 62 -10.95 -0.19 14.27
N ASP A 63 -10.51 -0.03 15.52
CA ASP A 63 -9.23 0.49 15.98
C ASP A 63 -8.03 -0.40 15.61
N ARG A 64 -8.25 -1.60 15.03
CA ARG A 64 -7.22 -2.62 14.85
C ARG A 64 -7.23 -3.28 13.46
N ASN A 65 -6.73 -2.57 12.44
CA ASN A 65 -6.38 -3.22 11.16
C ASN A 65 -5.01 -3.90 11.19
N GLN A 66 -4.28 -3.83 12.30
CA GLN A 66 -3.02 -4.52 12.48
C GLN A 66 -3.00 -5.28 13.80
N MET A 67 -2.47 -6.49 13.72
CA MET A 67 -2.50 -7.51 14.78
C MET A 67 -1.60 -7.11 15.96
N GLU A 68 -2.19 -6.86 17.13
CA GLU A 68 -1.49 -7.06 18.40
C GLU A 68 -1.70 -8.52 18.84
N PHE A 69 -0.63 -9.31 18.89
CA PHE A 69 -0.68 -10.60 19.58
C PHE A 69 -0.12 -10.39 20.99
N PRO A 70 -0.88 -10.67 22.05
CA PRO A 70 -0.37 -10.52 23.40
C PRO A 70 0.79 -11.49 23.63
N GLU A 71 1.91 -10.97 24.12
CA GLU A 71 2.92 -11.79 24.77
C GLU A 71 2.31 -12.40 26.04
N GLY A 72 1.97 -13.67 25.99
CA GLY A 72 1.52 -14.40 27.17
C GLY A 72 0.45 -15.43 26.85
N SER A 73 0.63 -16.61 27.43
CA SER A 73 -0.25 -17.77 27.34
C SER A 73 -1.70 -17.46 27.73
N ALA A 74 -2.51 -17.05 26.76
CA ALA A 74 -3.96 -17.15 26.82
C ALA A 74 -4.40 -17.91 25.58
N SER A 75 -4.85 -19.15 25.79
CA SER A 75 -5.49 -19.98 24.78
C SER A 75 -6.84 -19.34 24.39
N HIS A 76 -6.81 -18.30 23.56
CA HIS A 76 -7.96 -17.95 22.77
C HIS A 76 -8.15 -19.08 21.75
N GLN A 77 -9.28 -19.79 21.88
CA GLN A 77 -9.69 -20.73 20.86
C GLN A 77 -9.64 -20.03 19.51
N SER A 78 -8.95 -20.66 18.58
CA SER A 78 -8.81 -20.28 17.17
C SER A 78 -10.19 -20.21 16.49
N GLY A 79 -10.96 -19.16 16.77
CA GLY A 79 -12.03 -18.71 15.91
C GLY A 79 -11.40 -18.28 14.59
N SER A 80 -11.90 -18.82 13.49
CA SER A 80 -11.49 -18.43 12.15
C SER A 80 -11.98 -17.00 11.88
N ARG A 81 -11.14 -16.00 12.18
CA ARG A 81 -11.46 -14.59 11.94
C ARG A 81 -11.67 -14.35 10.45
N ARG A 82 -12.82 -13.77 10.10
CA ARG A 82 -13.10 -13.34 8.73
C ARG A 82 -12.19 -12.17 8.37
N ALA A 83 -11.89 -12.05 7.09
CA ALA A 83 -11.15 -10.92 6.56
C ALA A 83 -11.60 -10.61 5.14
N THR A 84 -11.40 -9.36 4.74
CA THR A 84 -11.65 -8.87 3.38
C THR A 84 -10.33 -8.44 2.77
N ILE A 85 -10.01 -9.00 1.61
CA ILE A 85 -8.89 -8.56 0.77
C ILE A 85 -9.41 -7.51 -0.19
N TYR A 86 -8.79 -6.35 -0.19
CA TYR A 86 -8.95 -5.30 -1.19
C TYR A 86 -7.75 -5.31 -2.11
N LEU A 87 -7.95 -5.45 -3.42
CA LEU A 87 -6.86 -5.61 -4.37
C LEU A 87 -7.00 -4.64 -5.54
N ILE A 88 -5.96 -3.86 -5.81
CA ILE A 88 -5.87 -2.96 -6.96
C ILE A 88 -5.53 -3.79 -8.21
N ASN A 89 -6.41 -3.73 -9.21
CA ASN A 89 -6.28 -4.41 -10.48
C ASN A 89 -6.19 -3.40 -11.64
N HIS A 90 -5.02 -3.29 -12.28
CA HIS A 90 -4.82 -2.42 -13.44
C HIS A 90 -4.98 -3.19 -14.75
N GLN A 91 -6.22 -3.43 -15.17
CA GLN A 91 -6.46 -4.16 -16.41
C GLN A 91 -6.00 -3.33 -17.62
N PRO A 92 -5.24 -3.91 -18.56
CA PRO A 92 -4.99 -3.26 -19.83
C PRO A 92 -6.32 -3.04 -20.58
N PRO A 93 -6.46 -1.92 -21.32
CA PRO A 93 -7.65 -1.70 -22.12
C PRO A 93 -7.79 -2.81 -23.18
N SER A 94 -9.04 -3.13 -23.55
CA SER A 94 -9.34 -4.18 -24.53
C SER A 94 -8.59 -3.98 -25.85
N ASP A 95 -8.51 -2.74 -26.34
CA ASP A 95 -7.54 -2.35 -27.37
C ASP A 95 -6.23 -1.89 -26.71
N ARG A 96 -5.25 -2.79 -26.64
CA ARG A 96 -3.94 -2.52 -26.03
C ARG A 96 -3.16 -1.39 -26.69
N LYS A 97 -3.42 -1.10 -27.98
CA LYS A 97 -2.78 0.04 -28.68
C LYS A 97 -3.31 1.39 -28.20
N SER A 98 -4.51 1.41 -27.63
CA SER A 98 -5.10 2.61 -27.06
C SER A 98 -4.52 2.96 -25.68
N ALA A 99 -3.76 2.05 -25.04
CA ALA A 99 -3.23 2.23 -23.69
C ALA A 99 -2.49 3.56 -23.44
N PRO A 100 -1.68 4.11 -24.37
CA PRO A 100 -1.08 5.43 -24.18
C PRO A 100 -2.10 6.58 -24.07
N LEU A 101 -3.28 6.42 -24.67
CA LEU A 101 -4.34 7.42 -24.76
C LEU A 101 -5.41 7.26 -23.68
N VAL A 102 -5.71 6.04 -23.23
CA VAL A 102 -6.81 5.77 -22.28
C VAL A 102 -6.33 5.25 -20.91
N GLY A 103 -5.09 4.76 -20.83
CA GLY A 103 -4.52 4.17 -19.62
C GLY A 103 -5.10 2.79 -19.29
N ALA A 104 -4.85 2.34 -18.06
CA ALA A 104 -5.41 1.10 -17.53
C ALA A 104 -6.87 1.30 -17.08
N GLN A 105 -7.67 0.24 -17.21
CA GLN A 105 -8.96 0.08 -16.54
C GLN A 105 -8.70 -0.35 -15.10
N SER A 106 -8.43 0.64 -14.26
CA SER A 106 -8.08 0.42 -12.85
C SER A 106 -9.34 0.25 -12.00
N VAL A 107 -9.42 -0.84 -11.26
CA VAL A 107 -10.54 -1.18 -10.38
C VAL A 107 -10.03 -1.78 -9.06
N ILE A 108 -10.89 -1.86 -8.06
CA ILE A 108 -10.61 -2.61 -6.82
C ILE A 108 -11.40 -3.92 -6.86
N GLU A 109 -10.70 -5.04 -6.81
CA GLU A 109 -11.29 -6.37 -6.65
C GLU A 109 -11.38 -6.71 -5.17
N VAL A 110 -12.54 -7.20 -4.72
CA VAL A 110 -12.81 -7.51 -3.32
C VAL A 110 -13.01 -9.00 -3.15
N PHE A 111 -12.33 -9.58 -2.16
CA PHE A 111 -12.46 -11.00 -1.82
C PHE A 111 -12.73 -11.17 -0.33
N ASP A 112 -13.57 -12.15 0.01
CA ASP A 112 -13.74 -12.57 1.40
C ASP A 112 -12.86 -13.80 1.66
N THR A 113 -12.21 -13.81 2.82
CA THR A 113 -11.35 -14.90 3.26
C THR A 113 -11.46 -15.07 4.77
N VAL A 114 -10.70 -16.03 5.28
CA VAL A 114 -10.56 -16.33 6.68
C VAL A 114 -9.08 -16.43 6.98
N ILE A 115 -8.64 -15.81 8.08
CA ILE A 115 -7.23 -15.84 8.47
C ILE A 115 -6.77 -17.28 8.61
N GLY A 116 -5.67 -17.63 7.93
CA GLY A 116 -5.13 -18.98 7.92
C GLY A 116 -5.79 -19.93 6.91
N ASP A 117 -6.73 -19.47 6.08
CA ASP A 117 -7.21 -20.23 4.91
C ASP A 117 -6.23 -20.09 3.72
N SER A 118 -6.35 -21.02 2.77
CA SER A 118 -5.65 -21.04 1.49
C SER A 118 -6.50 -20.45 0.36
N LYS A 119 -7.75 -20.06 0.64
CA LYS A 119 -8.71 -19.57 -0.36
C LYS A 119 -9.21 -18.18 -0.05
N ALA A 120 -9.47 -17.40 -1.09
CA ALA A 120 -10.23 -16.17 -1.00
C ALA A 120 -11.32 -16.17 -2.06
N THR A 121 -12.56 -15.94 -1.65
CA THR A 121 -13.74 -16.00 -2.50
C THR A 121 -14.02 -14.62 -3.06
N TYR A 122 -14.12 -14.51 -4.38
CA TYR A 122 -14.51 -13.27 -5.04
C TYR A 122 -15.87 -12.80 -4.53
N ARG A 123 -15.90 -11.53 -4.13
CA ARG A 123 -17.11 -10.84 -3.66
C ARG A 123 -17.65 -9.91 -4.72
N THR A 124 -16.85 -8.93 -5.15
CA THR A 124 -17.28 -7.90 -6.09
C THR A 124 -16.11 -7.14 -6.70
N THR A 125 -16.43 -6.28 -7.65
CA THR A 125 -15.52 -5.31 -8.28
C THR A 125 -16.06 -3.91 -8.04
N ILE A 126 -15.18 -3.04 -7.57
CA ILE A 126 -15.46 -1.64 -7.34
C ILE A 126 -14.81 -0.84 -8.47
N GLU A 127 -15.66 -0.32 -9.35
CA GLU A 127 -15.30 0.59 -10.44
C GLU A 127 -16.03 1.91 -10.22
N HIS A 128 -15.29 3.01 -10.21
CA HIS A 128 -15.84 4.34 -9.98
C HIS A 128 -14.96 5.40 -10.65
N ASP A 129 -15.55 6.49 -11.14
CA ASP A 129 -14.82 7.55 -11.85
C ASP A 129 -13.75 8.24 -11.00
N LEU A 130 -13.95 8.28 -9.68
CA LEU A 130 -12.97 8.80 -8.72
C LEU A 130 -11.78 7.85 -8.50
N ILE A 131 -11.88 6.56 -8.83
CA ILE A 131 -10.77 5.61 -8.76
C ILE A 131 -10.01 5.70 -10.09
N LEU A 132 -9.13 6.69 -10.18
CA LEU A 132 -8.50 7.07 -11.43
C LEU A 132 -7.18 6.30 -11.64
N THR A 133 -6.25 6.42 -10.70
CA THR A 133 -4.93 5.80 -10.76
C THR A 133 -4.58 5.24 -9.38
N PRO A 134 -5.37 4.26 -8.89
CA PRO A 134 -5.18 3.70 -7.57
C PRO A 134 -3.75 3.16 -7.42
N ASN A 135 -3.03 3.60 -6.40
CA ASN A 135 -1.65 3.18 -6.16
C ASN A 135 -1.58 2.28 -4.92
N ASN A 136 -2.13 2.76 -3.81
CA ASN A 136 -2.29 1.98 -2.60
C ASN A 136 -3.66 2.24 -1.97
N LEU A 137 -4.10 1.34 -1.09
CA LEU A 137 -5.36 1.43 -0.39
C LEU A 137 -5.23 0.91 1.05
N VAL A 138 -6.21 1.27 1.87
CA VAL A 138 -6.37 0.70 3.21
C VAL A 138 -7.83 0.42 3.48
N GLY A 139 -8.16 -0.82 3.84
CA GLY A 139 -9.49 -1.20 4.26
C GLY A 139 -9.79 -0.64 5.65
N ILE A 140 -11.00 -0.13 5.89
CA ILE A 140 -11.44 0.34 7.23
C ILE A 140 -12.66 -0.40 7.76
N SER A 141 -13.28 -1.22 6.92
CA SER A 141 -14.38 -2.12 7.26
C SER A 141 -14.43 -3.26 6.23
N GLU A 142 -15.34 -4.22 6.38
CA GLU A 142 -15.61 -5.25 5.35
C GLU A 142 -16.15 -4.66 4.04
N THR A 143 -16.65 -3.42 4.06
CA THR A 143 -17.31 -2.78 2.91
C THR A 143 -16.82 -1.37 2.62
N GLY A 144 -15.64 -0.98 3.11
CA GLY A 144 -15.17 0.40 2.98
C GLY A 144 -13.67 0.53 3.10
N PHE A 145 -13.09 1.39 2.26
CA PHE A 145 -11.65 1.60 2.16
C PHE A 145 -11.32 3.02 1.70
N TYR A 146 -10.09 3.46 1.98
CA TYR A 146 -9.47 4.62 1.35
C TYR A 146 -8.50 4.18 0.27
N VAL A 147 -8.37 4.94 -0.82
CA VAL A 147 -7.43 4.66 -1.92
C VAL A 147 -6.74 5.94 -2.37
N THR A 148 -5.44 5.86 -2.65
CA THR A 148 -4.64 6.96 -3.19
C THR A 148 -4.66 6.92 -4.72
N ASN A 149 -4.91 8.07 -5.36
CA ASN A 149 -4.67 8.25 -6.79
C ASN A 149 -3.32 8.94 -7.00
N ASP A 150 -2.31 8.20 -7.48
CA ASP A 150 -0.92 8.69 -7.59
C ASP A 150 -0.64 9.64 -8.78
N HIS A 151 -1.59 9.81 -9.69
CA HIS A 151 -1.49 10.68 -10.86
C HIS A 151 -2.84 11.36 -11.10
N SER A 152 -2.80 12.56 -11.67
CA SER A 152 -4.00 13.32 -12.05
C SER A 152 -4.62 12.84 -13.36
N SER A 153 -3.92 11.95 -14.08
CA SER A 153 -4.38 11.40 -15.36
C SER A 153 -3.99 9.93 -15.55
N LYS A 154 -4.88 9.19 -16.23
CA LYS A 154 -4.61 7.83 -16.72
C LYS A 154 -3.66 7.80 -17.92
N THR A 155 -3.41 8.94 -18.58
CA THR A 155 -2.81 8.98 -19.92
C THR A 155 -1.30 9.25 -19.92
N ALA A 156 -0.58 8.63 -20.84
CA ALA A 156 0.89 8.62 -20.86
C ALA A 156 1.52 10.01 -21.05
N TRP A 157 0.82 10.93 -21.73
CA TRP A 157 1.37 12.25 -22.03
C TRP A 157 1.37 13.17 -20.81
N ILE A 158 0.29 13.16 -20.03
CA ILE A 158 0.19 13.94 -18.79
C ILE A 158 1.08 13.31 -17.72
N ARG A 159 1.06 11.96 -17.59
CA ARG A 159 1.95 11.22 -16.67
C ARG A 159 3.45 11.45 -16.87
N ARG A 160 3.89 11.67 -18.11
CA ARG A 160 5.31 11.99 -18.40
C ARG A 160 5.73 13.36 -17.89
N LEU A 161 4.80 14.30 -17.77
CA LEU A 161 5.06 15.68 -17.36
C LEU A 161 4.77 15.92 -15.87
N GLU A 162 3.93 15.09 -15.25
CA GLU A 162 3.51 15.20 -13.83
C GLU A 162 4.68 15.27 -12.83
N PRO A 163 5.80 14.52 -12.95
CA PRO A 163 6.94 14.71 -12.06
C PRO A 163 7.58 16.11 -12.12
N PHE A 164 7.27 16.89 -13.16
CA PHE A 164 7.73 18.26 -13.37
C PHE A 164 6.61 19.31 -13.18
N ILE A 165 5.35 18.87 -12.98
CA ILE A 165 4.18 19.70 -12.76
C ILE A 165 3.65 19.37 -11.36
N VAL A 166 4.12 20.13 -10.37
CA VAL A 166 3.84 19.93 -8.94
C VAL A 166 2.43 20.39 -8.52
N ASP A 167 1.55 20.68 -9.49
CA ASP A 167 0.38 21.54 -9.30
C ASP A 167 -0.95 20.89 -9.74
N SER A 168 -1.04 19.56 -9.80
CA SER A 168 -2.34 18.90 -10.01
C SER A 168 -3.18 18.94 -8.73
N GLU A 169 -4.34 19.60 -8.80
CA GLU A 169 -5.34 19.62 -7.71
C GLU A 169 -6.16 18.31 -7.61
N ILE A 170 -5.73 17.24 -8.30
CA ILE A 170 -6.53 16.04 -8.57
C ILE A 170 -5.97 14.81 -7.85
N ASP A 171 -4.69 14.85 -7.47
CA ASP A 171 -4.07 13.80 -6.67
C ASP A 171 -4.74 13.78 -5.29
N SER A 172 -5.43 12.69 -5.00
CA SER A 172 -6.44 12.65 -3.96
C SER A 172 -6.48 11.31 -3.25
N ILE A 173 -6.97 11.34 -2.02
CA ILE A 173 -7.43 10.16 -1.30
C ILE A 173 -8.94 10.09 -1.53
N ILE A 174 -9.42 8.95 -2.00
CA ILE A 174 -10.84 8.68 -2.21
C ILE A 174 -11.30 7.68 -1.16
N PHE A 175 -12.41 7.99 -0.50
CA PHE A 175 -13.15 7.00 0.29
C PHE A 175 -14.18 6.32 -0.61
N CYS A 176 -14.32 5.01 -0.48
CA CYS A 176 -15.40 4.25 -1.11
C CYS A 176 -16.03 3.31 -0.09
N SER A 177 -17.36 3.23 -0.13
CA SER A 177 -18.17 2.25 0.60
C SER A 177 -19.11 1.54 -0.36
N PHE A 178 -19.34 0.25 -0.15
CA PHE A 178 -20.24 -0.58 -0.94
C PHE A 178 -21.16 -1.44 -0.04
N LYS A 179 -21.49 -0.93 1.15
CA LYS A 179 -22.34 -1.64 2.12
C LYS A 179 -23.75 -1.87 1.60
N ASP A 180 -24.37 -0.82 1.07
CA ASP A 180 -25.73 -0.83 0.52
C ASP A 180 -25.68 -0.62 -0.98
N GLU A 181 -25.19 0.56 -1.40
CA GLU A 181 -24.82 0.89 -2.77
C GLU A 181 -23.39 1.43 -2.82
N LEU A 182 -22.78 1.43 -4.01
CA LEU A 182 -21.45 2.00 -4.18
C LEU A 182 -21.52 3.52 -4.06
N ASN A 183 -20.88 4.06 -3.02
CA ASN A 183 -20.71 5.48 -2.81
C ASN A 183 -19.23 5.79 -2.61
N CYS A 184 -18.69 6.68 -3.43
CA CYS A 184 -17.32 7.17 -3.30
C CYS A 184 -17.29 8.70 -3.21
N LEU A 185 -16.39 9.23 -2.39
CA LEU A 185 -16.20 10.67 -2.20
C LEU A 185 -14.70 11.01 -2.13
N PRO A 186 -14.30 12.23 -2.54
CA PRO A 186 -12.98 12.75 -2.25
C PRO A 186 -12.82 12.92 -0.73
N ALA A 187 -11.96 12.13 -0.10
CA ALA A 187 -11.76 12.12 1.35
C ALA A 187 -10.86 13.27 1.80
N VAL A 188 -9.92 13.69 0.97
CA VAL A 188 -9.10 14.89 1.17
C VAL A 188 -9.22 15.79 -0.05
N SER A 189 -9.27 17.09 0.19
CA SER A 189 -9.11 18.13 -0.83
C SER A 189 -7.79 18.87 -0.61
N GLY A 190 -7.07 19.19 -1.68
CA GLY A 190 -5.78 19.88 -1.61
C GLY A 190 -4.74 19.30 -2.57
N LYS A 191 -3.52 19.85 -2.53
CA LYS A 191 -2.40 19.42 -3.37
C LYS A 191 -1.59 18.36 -2.64
N HIS A 192 -1.70 17.12 -3.10
CA HIS A 192 -0.93 15.97 -2.60
C HIS A 192 -0.12 15.42 -3.78
N PRO A 193 1.05 15.95 -4.13
CA PRO A 193 1.75 15.48 -5.34
C PRO A 193 2.19 14.01 -5.18
N HIS A 194 1.61 13.13 -6.01
CA HIS A 194 1.88 11.69 -6.07
C HIS A 194 1.70 10.96 -4.71
N PRO A 195 0.46 10.88 -4.19
CA PRO A 195 0.16 10.11 -3.00
C PRO A 195 0.37 8.63 -3.33
N ASN A 196 1.05 7.93 -2.43
CA ASN A 196 1.50 6.57 -2.65
C ASN A 196 1.00 5.70 -1.49
N GLY A 197 1.90 5.27 -0.58
CA GLY A 197 1.54 4.48 0.58
C GLY A 197 0.49 5.16 1.46
N ILE A 198 -0.55 4.41 1.82
CA ILE A 198 -1.57 4.80 2.79
C ILE A 198 -1.77 3.65 3.78
N ALA A 199 -1.95 3.96 5.06
CA ALA A 199 -2.12 2.96 6.11
C ALA A 199 -2.99 3.47 7.26
N LYS A 200 -3.68 2.54 7.90
CA LYS A 200 -4.46 2.78 9.12
C LYS A 200 -3.50 2.77 10.30
N GLY A 201 -3.55 3.81 11.12
CA GLY A 201 -2.88 3.83 12.42
C GLY A 201 -3.86 3.68 13.59
N PRO A 202 -3.43 4.01 14.81
CA PRO A 202 -4.26 3.88 16.00
C PRO A 202 -5.49 4.80 15.98
N GLY A 203 -6.59 4.36 16.62
CA GLY A 203 -7.84 5.12 16.73
C GLY A 203 -8.44 5.42 15.36
N ASP A 204 -8.65 6.70 15.04
CA ASP A 204 -9.16 7.16 13.74
C ASP A 204 -8.07 7.71 12.80
N SER A 205 -6.79 7.43 13.10
CA SER A 205 -5.68 7.97 12.31
C SER A 205 -5.50 7.25 10.98
N ILE A 206 -5.24 8.00 9.91
CA ILE A 206 -4.81 7.54 8.59
C ILE A 206 -3.48 8.23 8.26
N TYR A 207 -2.50 7.45 7.85
CA TYR A 207 -1.18 7.92 7.44
C TYR A 207 -1.07 7.78 5.93
N MET A 208 -0.48 8.77 5.27
CA MET A 208 -0.20 8.71 3.84
C MET A 208 1.13 9.37 3.54
N VAL A 209 1.85 8.86 2.54
CA VAL A 209 3.06 9.49 2.03
C VAL A 209 2.92 9.94 0.58
N THR A 210 3.59 11.03 0.26
CA THR A 210 3.81 11.51 -1.10
C THR A 210 5.21 11.12 -1.57
N SER A 211 5.39 10.75 -2.84
CA SER A 211 6.68 10.20 -3.30
C SER A 211 7.72 11.26 -3.70
N TYR A 212 7.39 12.20 -4.59
CA TYR A 212 8.39 13.09 -5.20
C TYR A 212 8.62 14.41 -4.46
N ASP A 213 7.58 14.95 -3.82
CA ASP A 213 7.70 16.00 -2.81
C ASP A 213 7.41 15.36 -1.46
N PRO A 214 8.38 14.64 -0.86
CA PRO A 214 8.03 13.61 0.10
C PRO A 214 7.65 14.18 1.46
N PHE A 215 6.42 13.90 1.85
CA PHE A 215 5.85 14.19 3.16
C PHE A 215 5.16 12.94 3.71
N LEU A 216 5.28 12.73 5.01
CA LEU A 216 4.32 11.94 5.78
C LEU A 216 3.21 12.86 6.23
N ARG A 217 1.96 12.56 5.88
CA ARG A 217 0.76 13.26 6.33
C ARG A 217 -0.06 12.35 7.21
N VAL A 218 -0.49 12.89 8.35
CA VAL A 218 -1.39 12.23 9.29
C VAL A 218 -2.74 12.90 9.21
N PHE A 219 -3.78 12.09 9.07
CA PHE A 219 -5.15 12.52 9.01
C PHE A 219 -5.97 11.88 10.12
N GLU A 220 -6.96 12.61 10.61
CA GLU A 220 -8.02 12.09 11.46
C GLU A 220 -9.26 11.80 10.62
N MET A 221 -9.76 10.57 10.67
CA MET A 221 -11.00 10.18 10.03
C MET A 221 -12.20 10.84 10.71
N GLN A 222 -13.00 11.54 9.91
CA GLN A 222 -14.21 12.21 10.35
C GLN A 222 -15.42 11.27 10.23
N ALA A 223 -16.52 11.63 10.90
CA ALA A 223 -17.75 10.85 10.90
C ALA A 223 -18.40 10.68 9.51
N ASP A 224 -18.12 11.60 8.59
CA ASP A 224 -18.57 11.56 7.19
C ASP A 224 -17.55 10.89 6.24
N HIS A 225 -16.52 10.25 6.80
CA HIS A 225 -15.40 9.62 6.08
C HIS A 225 -14.51 10.60 5.29
N THR A 226 -14.62 11.91 5.54
CA THR A 226 -13.56 12.84 5.15
C THR A 226 -12.35 12.69 6.08
N LEU A 227 -11.21 13.20 5.65
CA LEU A 227 -9.94 13.10 6.36
C LEU A 227 -9.42 14.51 6.67
N ALA A 228 -9.31 14.84 7.95
CA ALA A 228 -8.78 16.13 8.41
C ALA A 228 -7.26 16.01 8.63
N LEU A 229 -6.46 16.84 7.97
CA LEU A 229 -5.00 16.86 8.16
C LEU A 229 -4.67 17.34 9.57
N THR A 230 -4.02 16.50 10.37
CA THR A 230 -3.63 16.80 11.76
C THR A 230 -2.15 17.11 11.90
N ASP A 231 -1.30 16.39 11.17
CA ASP A 231 0.15 16.60 11.17
C ASP A 231 0.75 16.36 9.78
N GLU A 232 1.87 17.01 9.51
CA GLU A 232 2.67 16.81 8.30
C GLU A 232 4.16 16.89 8.65
N LEU A 233 4.95 16.00 8.07
CA LEU A 233 6.39 15.92 8.27
C LEU A 233 7.12 15.74 6.96
N LYS A 234 8.06 16.64 6.66
CA LYS A 234 8.93 16.50 5.49
C LYS A 234 9.84 15.30 5.68
N LEU A 235 9.85 14.42 4.69
CA LEU A 235 10.71 13.24 4.70
C LEU A 235 12.05 13.53 4.02
N PRO A 236 13.15 12.91 4.50
CA PRO A 236 14.48 13.10 3.93
C PRO A 236 14.70 12.35 2.61
N ARG A 237 13.73 11.55 2.19
CA ARG A 237 13.84 10.58 1.11
C ARG A 237 12.54 10.47 0.32
N VAL A 238 12.66 10.18 -0.98
CA VAL A 238 11.52 9.70 -1.78
C VAL A 238 10.91 8.50 -1.09
N ALA A 239 9.62 8.58 -0.78
CA ALA A 239 8.89 7.55 -0.07
C ALA A 239 8.01 6.75 -1.02
N ASP A 240 7.82 5.47 -0.71
CA ASP A 240 6.91 4.57 -1.42
C ASP A 240 5.83 4.08 -0.44
N ASN A 241 5.78 2.80 -0.08
CA ASN A 241 4.79 2.31 0.88
C ASN A 241 5.21 2.44 2.34
N ILE A 242 4.21 2.45 3.22
CA ILE A 242 4.37 2.60 4.67
C ILE A 242 3.73 1.45 5.44
N TYR A 243 4.22 1.26 6.66
CA TYR A 243 3.64 0.39 7.66
C TYR A 243 3.55 1.15 8.98
N VAL A 244 2.37 1.15 9.62
CA VAL A 244 2.13 1.87 10.88
C VAL A 244 1.92 0.88 12.00
N THR A 245 2.77 0.89 13.02
CA THR A 245 2.63 -0.01 14.17
C THR A 245 1.39 0.33 15.01
N PRO A 246 0.91 -0.58 15.88
CA PRO A 246 -0.17 -0.29 16.83
C PRO A 246 0.10 0.89 17.77
N LYS A 247 1.37 1.31 17.95
CA LYS A 247 1.71 2.51 18.73
C LYS A 247 1.77 3.79 17.90
N GLY A 248 1.59 3.68 16.59
CA GLY A 248 1.66 4.80 15.65
C GLY A 248 3.06 5.09 15.12
N SER A 249 4.04 4.23 15.36
CA SER A 249 5.35 4.36 14.69
C SER A 249 5.19 4.02 13.20
N VAL A 250 5.71 4.86 12.32
CA VAL A 250 5.59 4.68 10.86
C VAL A 250 6.91 4.25 10.28
N PHE A 251 6.94 3.10 9.63
CA PHE A 251 8.06 2.62 8.83
C PHE A 251 7.78 2.92 7.36
N ILE A 252 8.77 3.47 6.67
CA ILE A 252 8.64 4.02 5.32
C ILE A 252 9.71 3.39 4.44
N ALA A 253 9.30 2.72 3.37
CA ALA A 253 10.22 2.25 2.34
C ALA A 253 10.69 3.44 1.49
N GLY A 254 12.00 3.67 1.47
CA GLY A 254 12.60 4.79 0.76
C GLY A 254 13.33 4.38 -0.52
N ILE A 255 13.42 5.32 -1.47
CA ILE A 255 14.12 5.15 -2.75
C ILE A 255 15.32 6.11 -2.80
N PRO A 256 16.54 5.69 -2.37
CA PRO A 256 17.72 6.55 -2.31
C PRO A 256 18.14 7.19 -3.64
N SER A 257 17.90 6.50 -4.75
CA SER A 257 18.25 7.00 -6.08
C SER A 257 17.19 6.65 -7.10
N LEU A 258 16.33 7.61 -7.45
CA LEU A 258 15.35 7.48 -8.54
C LEU A 258 15.99 7.06 -9.87
N TYR A 259 17.22 7.51 -10.13
CA TYR A 259 17.96 7.13 -11.33
C TYR A 259 18.32 5.64 -11.35
N ARG A 260 18.89 5.12 -10.26
CA ARG A 260 19.23 3.69 -10.15
C ARG A 260 17.97 2.83 -10.09
N PHE A 261 16.94 3.28 -9.37
CA PHE A 261 15.64 2.62 -9.33
C PHE A 261 15.02 2.50 -10.72
N LYS A 262 15.02 3.59 -11.51
CA LYS A 262 14.55 3.56 -12.90
C LYS A 262 15.35 2.59 -13.78
N LYS A 263 16.69 2.59 -13.66
CA LYS A 263 17.53 1.65 -14.39
C LYS A 263 17.26 0.20 -14.01
N ARG A 264 17.03 -0.08 -12.72
CA ARG A 264 16.66 -1.40 -12.22
C ARG A 264 15.36 -1.89 -12.86
N ILE A 265 14.30 -1.09 -12.82
CA ILE A 265 13.01 -1.44 -13.44
C ILE A 265 13.16 -1.68 -14.95
N MET A 266 13.90 -0.82 -15.64
CA MET A 266 14.17 -1.00 -17.08
C MET A 266 14.95 -2.30 -17.36
N GLY A 267 15.95 -2.61 -16.54
CA GLY A 267 16.69 -3.87 -16.64
C GLY A 267 15.78 -5.08 -16.46
N MET A 268 14.89 -5.06 -15.46
CA MET A 268 13.94 -6.16 -15.22
C MET A 268 12.98 -6.40 -16.39
N GLN A 269 12.59 -5.35 -17.11
CA GLN A 269 11.78 -5.48 -18.33
C GLN A 269 12.54 -6.16 -19.49
N GLU A 270 13.86 -6.22 -19.40
CA GLU A 270 14.77 -6.87 -20.33
C GLU A 270 15.39 -8.16 -19.73
N ASP A 271 14.77 -8.72 -18.67
CA ASP A 271 15.26 -9.88 -17.90
C ASP A 271 16.67 -9.71 -17.31
N ASN A 272 17.11 -8.47 -17.09
CA ASN A 272 18.39 -8.11 -16.49
C ASN A 272 18.22 -7.68 -15.03
N PHE A 273 18.59 -8.57 -14.11
CA PHE A 273 18.56 -8.37 -12.67
C PHE A 273 19.91 -7.97 -12.06
N ASP A 274 20.93 -7.68 -12.87
CA ASP A 274 22.28 -7.32 -12.39
C ASP A 274 22.39 -5.82 -12.04
N ILE A 275 21.47 -5.00 -12.55
CA ILE A 275 21.41 -3.58 -12.22
C ILE A 275 20.90 -3.45 -10.79
N LEU A 276 21.70 -2.89 -9.89
CA LEU A 276 21.31 -2.68 -8.49
C LEU A 276 20.67 -1.30 -8.28
N SER A 277 19.65 -1.26 -7.42
CA SER A 277 19.10 -0.03 -6.85
C SER A 277 19.21 -0.09 -5.32
N PRO A 278 19.80 0.93 -4.67
CA PRO A 278 19.83 0.98 -3.21
C PRO A 278 18.42 1.05 -2.62
N SER A 279 18.30 0.68 -1.35
CA SER A 279 17.06 0.68 -0.56
C SER A 279 17.34 1.20 0.84
N ASP A 280 16.43 1.98 1.42
CA ASP A 280 16.49 2.37 2.84
C ASP A 280 15.11 2.29 3.50
N VAL A 281 15.11 2.25 4.83
CA VAL A 281 13.89 2.34 5.64
C VAL A 281 14.06 3.46 6.65
N TRP A 282 13.04 4.30 6.71
CA TRP A 282 12.94 5.37 7.69
C TRP A 282 11.82 5.06 8.68
N ARG A 283 12.06 5.37 9.95
CA ARG A 283 11.07 5.29 11.03
C ARG A 283 10.72 6.70 11.48
N VAL A 284 9.42 6.95 11.64
CA VAL A 284 8.87 8.14 12.29
C VAL A 284 8.13 7.71 13.55
N SER A 285 8.47 8.31 14.70
CA SER A 285 7.82 8.00 15.98
C SER A 285 7.59 9.28 16.78
N ASN A 286 6.68 9.25 17.76
CA ASN A 286 6.51 10.39 18.67
C ASN A 286 7.77 10.58 19.54
N GLU A 287 8.25 11.82 19.63
CA GLU A 287 9.33 12.22 20.54
C GLU A 287 8.75 12.39 21.96
N THR A 288 9.21 11.59 22.92
CA THR A 288 8.77 11.67 24.34
C THR A 288 9.76 12.44 25.22
N GLY A 289 10.83 12.98 24.63
CA GLY A 289 11.87 13.76 25.31
C GLY A 289 11.52 15.23 25.53
N THR A 290 12.44 15.97 26.15
CA THR A 290 12.29 17.41 26.48
C THR A 290 12.08 18.31 25.26
N ASP A 291 12.43 17.83 24.06
CA ASP A 291 12.33 18.56 22.79
C ASP A 291 10.91 18.57 22.18
N ALA A 292 10.00 17.74 22.71
CA ALA A 292 8.58 17.74 22.33
C ALA A 292 7.89 19.11 22.59
N PHE A 293 8.41 19.87 23.56
CA PHE A 293 7.92 21.22 23.89
C PHE A 293 8.32 22.31 22.89
N TYR A 294 9.29 22.04 21.99
CA TYR A 294 9.78 23.00 20.99
C TYR A 294 9.33 22.66 19.56
N GLY A 295 8.25 21.90 19.41
CA GLY A 295 7.65 21.57 18.11
C GLY A 295 8.23 20.32 17.43
N GLY A 296 9.23 19.67 18.03
CA GLY A 296 9.74 18.37 17.59
C GLY A 296 8.89 17.23 18.12
N ARG A 297 7.62 17.11 17.68
CA ARG A 297 6.73 16.01 18.11
C ARG A 297 7.08 14.67 17.48
N LEU A 298 7.74 14.68 16.31
CA LEU A 298 8.03 13.49 15.52
C LEU A 298 9.55 13.35 15.32
N LYS A 299 10.10 12.23 15.79
CA LYS A 299 11.47 11.80 15.57
C LYS A 299 11.55 11.06 14.23
N VAL A 300 12.55 11.38 13.41
CA VAL A 300 12.82 10.68 12.13
C VAL A 300 14.19 10.02 12.20
N GLU A 301 14.27 8.72 11.98
CA GLU A 301 15.52 7.97 12.00
C GLU A 301 15.61 6.94 10.86
N GLN A 302 16.80 6.77 10.29
CA GLN A 302 17.06 5.72 9.31
C GLN A 302 17.36 4.42 10.06
N VAL A 303 16.53 3.40 9.87
CA VAL A 303 16.64 2.11 10.58
C VAL A 303 17.23 1.01 9.72
N PHE A 304 17.29 1.21 8.40
CA PHE A 304 17.92 0.29 7.46
C PHE A 304 18.48 1.06 6.26
N ALA A 305 19.61 0.61 5.74
CA ALA A 305 20.17 1.07 4.47
C ALA A 305 20.97 -0.06 3.81
N ASP A 306 20.76 -0.27 2.52
CA ASP A 306 21.47 -1.24 1.69
C ASP A 306 21.80 -0.61 0.34
N ASP A 307 22.97 -0.95 -0.21
CA ASP A 307 23.43 -0.43 -1.50
C ASP A 307 22.76 -1.10 -2.72
N GLY A 308 21.91 -2.11 -2.46
CA GLY A 308 21.16 -2.88 -3.42
C GLY A 308 21.58 -4.35 -3.46
N ASN A 309 22.67 -4.75 -2.79
CA ASN A 309 23.17 -6.12 -2.82
C ASN A 309 22.28 -7.11 -2.04
N GLN A 310 21.65 -6.70 -0.94
CA GLN A 310 20.75 -7.56 -0.17
C GLN A 310 19.30 -7.41 -0.64
N ILE A 311 18.90 -6.17 -0.95
CA ILE A 311 17.56 -5.86 -1.44
C ILE A 311 17.65 -4.69 -2.44
N SER A 312 17.29 -4.97 -3.70
CA SER A 312 17.38 -3.97 -4.75
C SER A 312 16.03 -3.30 -5.01
N GLY A 313 15.94 -2.00 -4.73
CA GLY A 313 14.73 -1.20 -4.99
C GLY A 313 13.52 -1.64 -4.17
N GLY A 314 13.70 -1.78 -2.86
CA GLY A 314 12.60 -2.04 -1.93
C GLY A 314 11.58 -0.90 -1.94
N THR A 315 10.30 -1.25 -2.03
CA THR A 315 9.17 -0.31 -2.06
C THR A 315 8.09 -0.65 -1.04
N GLY A 316 8.25 -1.75 -0.29
CA GLY A 316 7.36 -2.20 0.75
C GLY A 316 8.13 -2.58 2.01
N VAL A 317 7.56 -2.24 3.14
CA VAL A 317 8.07 -2.55 4.47
C VAL A 317 6.93 -3.05 5.35
N ALA A 318 7.22 -4.00 6.23
CA ALA A 318 6.35 -4.40 7.33
C ALA A 318 7.19 -4.70 8.57
N VAL A 319 6.60 -4.54 9.75
CA VAL A 319 7.27 -4.80 11.02
C VAL A 319 6.44 -5.76 11.86
N TRP A 320 7.07 -6.82 12.33
CA TRP A 320 6.43 -7.79 13.22
C TRP A 320 7.44 -8.36 14.20
N ASN A 321 7.16 -8.19 15.50
CA ASN A 321 8.13 -8.34 16.58
C ASN A 321 9.41 -7.54 16.25
N SER A 322 10.57 -8.00 16.72
CA SER A 322 11.89 -7.44 16.46
C SER A 322 12.41 -7.68 15.03
N LYS A 323 11.54 -7.66 14.01
CA LYS A 323 11.90 -7.90 12.60
C LYS A 323 11.28 -6.91 11.64
N ILE A 324 12.07 -6.46 10.68
CA ILE A 324 11.64 -5.73 9.49
C ILE A 324 11.63 -6.69 8.30
N TYR A 325 10.52 -6.67 7.54
CA TYR A 325 10.35 -7.39 6.28
C TYR A 325 10.39 -6.37 5.15
N LEU A 326 11.28 -6.54 4.18
CA LEU A 326 11.47 -5.65 3.05
C LEU A 326 11.31 -6.38 1.73
N THR A 327 10.51 -5.80 0.85
CA THR A 327 10.31 -6.27 -0.52
C THR A 327 9.93 -5.09 -1.41
N GLY A 328 9.62 -5.34 -2.67
CA GLY A 328 9.09 -4.30 -3.52
C GLY A 328 9.06 -4.68 -4.98
N LEU A 329 8.60 -3.72 -5.79
CA LEU A 329 8.45 -3.84 -7.24
C LEU A 329 9.71 -4.37 -7.94
N ALA A 330 10.89 -4.04 -7.40
CA ALA A 330 12.17 -4.38 -7.99
C ALA A 330 12.89 -5.59 -7.36
N SER A 331 12.25 -6.26 -6.40
CA SER A 331 12.82 -7.38 -5.64
C SER A 331 12.09 -8.70 -5.89
N PRO A 332 12.79 -9.80 -6.21
CA PRO A 332 12.19 -11.12 -6.35
C PRO A 332 11.99 -11.85 -5.01
N HIS A 333 12.47 -11.28 -3.90
CA HIS A 333 12.46 -11.91 -2.59
C HIS A 333 12.12 -10.92 -1.48
N ILE A 334 11.77 -11.46 -0.31
CA ILE A 334 11.59 -10.70 0.93
C ILE A 334 12.88 -10.81 1.73
N LEU A 335 13.48 -9.67 2.06
CA LEU A 335 14.58 -9.57 3.02
C LEU A 335 14.00 -9.47 4.43
N VAL A 336 14.54 -10.22 5.38
CA VAL A 336 14.15 -10.17 6.79
C VAL A 336 15.35 -9.75 7.62
N CYS A 337 15.22 -8.63 8.34
CA CYS A 337 16.25 -8.08 9.21
C CYS A 337 15.78 -8.09 10.66
N GLU A 338 16.65 -8.47 11.58
CA GLU A 338 16.39 -8.27 13.02
C GLU A 338 16.69 -6.82 13.40
N ILE A 339 15.86 -6.26 14.28
CA ILE A 339 16.02 -4.91 14.84
C ILE A 339 15.80 -4.95 16.35
N ASP A 340 16.30 -3.95 17.07
CA ASP A 340 16.04 -3.83 18.50
C ASP A 340 14.53 -3.74 18.78
N GLU A 341 14.08 -4.38 19.85
CA GLU A 341 12.67 -4.44 20.22
C GLU A 341 12.06 -3.04 20.44
N GLU A 342 12.85 -2.10 20.97
CA GLU A 342 12.45 -0.70 21.16
C GLU A 342 12.22 0.03 19.83
N LEU A 343 12.98 -0.33 18.78
CA LEU A 343 12.80 0.23 17.45
C LEU A 343 11.54 -0.33 16.78
N ALA A 344 11.22 -1.61 17.02
CA ALA A 344 10.09 -2.28 16.40
C ALA A 344 8.71 -1.77 16.88
N GLN A 345 8.67 -1.10 18.03
CA GLN A 345 7.46 -0.63 18.68
C GLN A 345 6.89 0.64 18.06
#